data_AF-A0A699XC59-F1
#
_entry.id   AF-A0A699XC59-F1
#
_cell.length_a   1.000
_cell.length_b   1.000
_cell.length_c   1.000
_cell.angle_alpha   90.00
_cell.angle_beta   90.00
_cell.angle_gamma   90.00
#
_symmetry.space_group_name_H-M   'P 1'
#
loop_
_entity.id
_entity.type
_entity.pdbx_description
1 polymer ?
#
loop_
_entity_poly.entity_id
_entity_poly.type
_entity_poly.pdbx_seq_one_letter_code
_entity_poly.pdbx_strand_id
1 'polypeptide(L)'
;VVNAITANGGTAISVQADVSNKADVRRLFAETQAAFGTLDILVNNAGIYLYEPVEEVSLETFHQQFNINVLGPVLAIQESLKLFGNTG
;
A
#
# COMPACT_ATOMS: atom_id res chain seq x y z
N VAL A 1 15.69 4.17 2.65
CA VAL A 1 14.88 3.66 3.79
C VAL A 1 15.38 2.29 4.26
N VAL A 2 15.40 1.24 3.42
CA VAL A 2 15.92 -0.11 3.81
C VAL A 2 17.27 -0.03 4.51
N ASN A 3 18.28 0.59 3.90
CA ASN A 3 19.60 0.75 4.51
C ASN A 3 19.59 1.41 5.90
N ALA A 4 18.69 2.38 6.10
CA ALA A 4 18.57 3.05 7.39
C ALA A 4 17.94 2.12 8.44
N ILE A 5 16.92 1.34 8.08
CA ILE A 5 16.31 0.35 8.98
C ILE A 5 17.34 -0.73 9.35
N THR A 6 18.06 -1.27 8.36
CA THR A 6 19.04 -2.35 8.59
C THR A 6 20.26 -1.85 9.37
N ALA A 7 20.73 -0.62 9.12
CA ALA A 7 21.82 -0.02 9.90
C ALA A 7 21.45 0.22 11.38
N ASN A 8 20.15 0.31 11.70
CA ASN A 8 19.64 0.42 13.07
C ASN A 8 19.19 -0.93 13.66
N GLY A 9 19.59 -2.06 13.05
CA GLY A 9 19.33 -3.41 13.58
C GLY A 9 17.96 -4.01 13.23
N GLY A 10 17.14 -3.31 12.43
CA GLY A 10 15.90 -3.86 11.90
C GLY A 10 16.10 -4.76 10.67
N THR A 11 15.04 -5.48 10.28
CA THR A 11 15.00 -6.21 9.00
C THR A 11 14.04 -5.52 8.06
N ALA A 12 14.43 -5.30 6.81
CA ALA A 12 13.57 -4.64 5.82
C ALA A 12 13.85 -5.14 4.40
N ILE A 13 12.79 -5.21 3.60
CA ILE A 13 12.86 -5.35 2.14
C ILE A 13 12.16 -4.14 1.49
N SER A 14 12.47 -3.89 0.22
CA SER A 14 11.72 -2.92 -0.59
C SER A 14 11.04 -3.65 -1.74
N VAL A 15 9.74 -3.45 -1.89
CA VAL A 15 8.96 -3.96 -3.02
C VAL A 15 8.30 -2.78 -3.70
N GLN A 16 8.64 -2.53 -4.96
CA GLN A 16 7.98 -1.49 -5.74
C GLN A 16 6.55 -1.91 -6.07
N ALA A 17 5.57 -1.04 -5.85
CA ALA A 17 4.16 -1.26 -6.16
C ALA A 17 3.43 0.06 -6.35
N ASP A 18 2.56 0.12 -7.35
CA ASP A 18 1.49 1.12 -7.43
C ASP A 18 0.25 0.58 -6.69
N VAL A 19 -0.16 1.25 -5.61
CA VAL A 19 -1.31 0.82 -4.79
C VAL A 19 -2.64 0.89 -5.55
N SER A 20 -2.73 1.69 -6.62
CA SER A 20 -3.90 1.73 -7.49
C SER A 20 -3.99 0.52 -8.43
N ASN A 21 -2.91 -0.26 -8.56
CA ASN A 21 -2.84 -1.43 -9.41
C ASN A 21 -2.97 -2.74 -8.61
N LYS A 22 -4.05 -3.49 -8.86
CA LYS A 22 -4.35 -4.75 -8.16
C LYS A 22 -3.26 -5.82 -8.28
N ALA A 23 -2.58 -5.92 -9.41
CA ALA A 23 -1.53 -6.92 -9.61
C ALA A 23 -0.28 -6.59 -8.77
N ASP A 24 0.06 -5.30 -8.69
CA ASP A 24 1.15 -4.82 -7.85
C ASP A 24 0.86 -5.02 -6.37
N VAL A 25 -0.35 -4.71 -5.92
CA VAL A 25 -0.76 -4.97 -4.53
C VAL A 25 -0.64 -6.46 -4.21
N ARG A 26 -1.13 -7.36 -5.06
CA ARG A 26 -0.98 -8.81 -4.83
C ARG A 26 0.48 -9.24 -4.74
N ARG A 27 1.33 -8.73 -5.63
CA ARG A 27 2.77 -9.02 -5.59
C ARG A 27 3.41 -8.51 -4.32
N LEU A 28 3.06 -7.30 -3.87
CA LEU A 28 3.55 -6.72 -2.62
C LEU A 28 3.29 -7.66 -1.43
N PHE A 29 2.08 -8.17 -1.27
CA PHE A 29 1.76 -9.07 -0.16
C PHE A 29 2.35 -10.47 -0.30
N ALA A 30 2.51 -10.98 -1.54
CA ALA A 30 3.21 -12.24 -1.77
C ALA A 30 4.69 -12.17 -1.37
N GLU A 31 5.38 -11.08 -1.71
CA GLU A 31 6.78 -10.83 -1.32
C GLU A 31 6.91 -10.64 0.19
N THR A 32 5.96 -9.93 0.83
CA THR A 32 5.89 -9.80 2.29
C THR A 32 5.77 -11.16 2.97
N GLN A 33 4.87 -12.03 2.49
CA GLN A 33 4.73 -13.38 3.02
C GLN A 33 5.99 -14.22 2.81
N ALA A 34 6.62 -14.13 1.65
CA ALA A 34 7.86 -14.87 1.36
C ALA A 34 9.02 -14.44 2.28
N ALA A 35 9.12 -13.15 2.61
CA ALA A 35 10.20 -12.61 3.41
C ALA A 35 9.98 -12.76 4.93
N PHE A 36 8.73 -12.64 5.40
CA PHE A 36 8.43 -12.53 6.84
C PHE A 36 7.42 -13.55 7.36
N GLY A 37 6.72 -14.27 6.48
CA GLY A 37 5.72 -15.28 6.83
C GLY A 37 4.34 -14.71 7.18
N THR A 38 4.27 -13.84 8.19
CA THR A 38 3.02 -13.20 8.66
C THR A 38 3.06 -11.69 8.52
N LEU A 39 1.90 -11.06 8.68
CA LEU A 39 1.75 -9.61 8.77
C LEU A 39 1.10 -9.27 10.11
N ASP A 40 1.62 -8.27 10.81
CA ASP A 40 1.04 -7.79 12.07
C ASP A 40 0.46 -6.37 11.96
N ILE A 41 1.03 -5.52 11.07
CA ILE A 41 0.62 -4.12 10.92
C ILE A 41 0.56 -3.76 9.44
N LEU A 42 -0.57 -3.21 9.00
CA LEU A 42 -0.72 -2.52 7.72
C LEU A 42 -0.80 -1.02 7.94
N VAL A 43 0.07 -0.25 7.27
CA VAL A 43 0.00 1.21 7.25
C VAL A 43 -0.33 1.68 5.82
N ASN A 44 -1.60 2.03 5.60
CA ASN A 44 -2.05 2.63 4.34
C ASN A 44 -1.66 4.11 4.28
N ASN A 45 -0.38 4.38 4.02
CA ASN A 45 0.17 5.74 3.96
C ASN A 45 0.23 6.32 2.53
N ALA A 46 0.21 5.49 1.49
CA ALA A 46 0.27 5.96 0.12
C ALA A 46 -0.97 6.83 -0.18
N GLY A 47 -0.72 8.08 -0.57
CA GLY A 47 -1.77 9.05 -0.84
C GLY A 47 -1.24 10.23 -1.62
N ILE A 48 -2.10 10.83 -2.43
CA ILE A 48 -1.85 12.09 -3.13
C ILE A 48 -2.90 13.12 -2.74
N TYR A 49 -2.57 14.39 -2.92
CA TYR A 49 -3.52 15.48 -2.78
C TYR A 49 -3.48 16.35 -4.03
N LEU A 50 -4.57 16.29 -4.80
CA LEU A 50 -4.82 17.11 -5.98
C LEU A 50 -5.86 18.16 -5.58
N TYR A 51 -5.44 19.43 -5.64
CA TYR A 51 -6.27 20.56 -5.26
C TYR A 51 -6.81 21.26 -6.50
N GLU A 52 -8.14 21.30 -6.61
CA GLU A 52 -8.87 21.97 -7.70
C GLU A 52 -10.20 22.52 -7.13
N PRO A 53 -10.72 23.66 -7.64
CA PRO A 53 -12.11 24.05 -7.42
C PRO A 53 -13.06 22.93 -7.85
N VAL A 54 -14.17 22.73 -7.13
CA VAL A 54 -15.06 21.57 -7.35
C VAL A 54 -15.66 21.55 -8.76
N GLU A 55 -15.89 22.73 -9.34
CA GLU A 55 -16.37 22.93 -10.69
C GLU A 55 -15.34 22.64 -11.79
N GLU A 56 -14.05 22.55 -11.43
CA GLU A 56 -12.93 22.28 -12.33
C GLU A 56 -12.37 20.86 -12.20
N VAL A 57 -12.84 20.06 -11.22
CA VAL A 57 -12.40 18.68 -11.02
C VAL A 57 -12.62 17.86 -12.29
N SER A 58 -11.53 17.39 -12.87
CA SER A 58 -11.59 16.50 -14.02
C SER A 58 -11.87 15.05 -13.60
N LEU A 59 -12.42 14.24 -14.51
CA LEU A 59 -12.57 12.80 -14.26
C LEU A 59 -11.21 12.12 -14.04
N GLU A 60 -10.16 12.60 -14.70
CA GLU A 60 -8.81 12.05 -14.58
C GLU A 60 -8.24 12.28 -13.17
N THR A 61 -8.27 13.52 -12.68
CA THR A 61 -7.76 13.87 -11.34
C THR A 61 -8.61 13.24 -10.24
N PHE A 62 -9.94 13.16 -10.44
CA PHE A 62 -10.82 12.40 -9.56
C PHE A 62 -10.39 10.93 -9.47
N HIS A 63 -10.26 10.25 -10.61
CA HIS A 63 -9.86 8.84 -10.63
C HIS A 63 -8.46 8.64 -10.08
N GLN A 64 -7.49 9.51 -10.39
CA GLN A 64 -6.15 9.40 -9.85
C GLN A 64 -6.15 9.47 -8.31
N GLN A 65 -6.85 10.45 -7.74
CA GLN A 65 -6.93 10.62 -6.29
C GLN A 65 -7.70 9.47 -5.63
N PHE A 66 -8.85 9.07 -6.16
CA PHE A 66 -9.65 7.99 -5.57
C PHE A 66 -9.00 6.62 -5.75
N ASN A 67 -8.32 6.36 -6.87
CA ASN A 67 -7.67 5.08 -7.09
C ASN A 67 -6.50 4.87 -6.12
N ILE A 68 -5.75 5.93 -5.80
CA ILE A 68 -4.65 5.86 -4.83
C ILE A 68 -5.18 5.89 -3.40
N ASN A 69 -6.01 6.87 -3.05
CA ASN A 69 -6.36 7.16 -1.66
C ASN A 69 -7.52 6.32 -1.12
N VAL A 70 -8.35 5.73 -1.99
CA VAL A 70 -9.55 4.97 -1.58
C VAL A 70 -9.44 3.52 -2.05
N LEU A 71 -9.30 3.28 -3.36
CA LEU A 71 -9.18 1.92 -3.88
C LEU A 71 -7.91 1.24 -3.38
N GLY A 72 -6.78 1.95 -3.34
CA GLY A 72 -5.51 1.42 -2.84
C GLY A 72 -5.60 0.80 -1.44
N PRO A 73 -6.07 1.54 -0.42
CA PRO A 73 -6.32 0.99 0.90
C PRO A 73 -7.27 -0.20 0.90
N VAL A 74 -8.35 -0.18 0.10
CA VAL A 74 -9.29 -1.31 0.00
C VAL A 74 -8.59 -2.56 -0.51
N LEU A 75 -7.80 -2.46 -1.59
CA LEU A 75 -7.05 -3.58 -2.15
C LEU A 75 -6.01 -4.10 -1.15
N ALA A 76 -5.28 -3.21 -0.48
CA ALA A 76 -4.28 -3.57 0.51
C ALA A 76 -4.90 -4.30 1.71
N ILE A 77 -6.04 -3.83 2.22
CA ILE A 77 -6.77 -4.49 3.31
C ILE A 77 -7.25 -5.89 2.88
N GLN A 78 -7.75 -6.05 1.66
CA GLN A 78 -8.18 -7.36 1.15
C GLN A 78 -7.05 -8.39 1.13
N GLU A 79 -5.84 -7.98 0.76
CA GLU A 79 -4.68 -8.87 0.75
C GLU A 79 -4.08 -9.05 2.16
N SER A 80 -4.07 -8.02 3.00
CA SER A 80 -3.55 -8.09 4.37
C SER A 80 -4.31 -9.07 5.25
N LEU A 81 -5.65 -9.12 5.12
CA LEU A 81 -6.51 -10.03 5.88
C LEU A 81 -6.19 -11.52 5.65
N LYS A 82 -5.48 -11.86 4.58
CA LYS A 82 -5.02 -13.23 4.32
C LYS A 82 -3.75 -13.60 5.08
N LEU A 83 -3.02 -12.59 5.59
CA LEU A 83 -1.73 -12.72 6.26
C LEU A 83 -1.76 -12.36 7.74
N PHE A 84 -2.76 -11.57 8.17
CA PHE A 84 -2.95 -11.26 9.59
C PHE A 84 -3.12 -12.54 10.41
N GLY A 85 -2.48 -12.55 11.57
CA GLY A 85 -2.56 -13.66 12.51
C GLY A 85 -3.93 -13.72 13.20
N ASN A 86 -4.14 -14.76 14.03
CA ASN A 86 -5.38 -14.93 14.78
C ASN A 86 -5.65 -13.84 15.84
N THR A 87 -4.68 -12.96 16.10
CA THR A 87 -4.78 -11.86 17.06
C THR A 87 -5.05 -10.50 16.40
N GLY A 88 -5.16 -10.46 15.06
CA GLY A 88 -5.16 -9.22 14.29
C GLY A 88 -3.75 -8.82 13.96
#